data_AF-A0A2G4DNP8-F1
#
_entry.id   AF-A0A2G4DNP8-F1
#
_cell.length_a   1.000
_cell.length_b   1.000
_cell.length_c   1.000
_cell.angle_alpha   90.00
_cell.angle_beta   90.00
_cell.angle_gamma   90.00
#
_symmetry.space_group_name_H-M   'P 1'
#
loop_
_entity.id
_entity.type
_entity.pdbx_description
1 polymer ?
#
loop_
_entity_poly.entity_id
_entity_poly.type
_entity_poly.pdbx_seq_one_letter_code
_entity_poly.pdbx_strand_id
1 'polypeptide(L)' 'MDFLWSLFSLRRRHRHYARLDTHGICLAFKHCAETPCGQGWVEVHEANLCWLQRPLPASARVTSRSRAITARHMLSI' A
#
# COMPACT_ATOMS: atom_id res chain seq x y z
N MET A 1 32.79 5.00 -8.28
CA MET A 1 32.44 3.57 -8.26
C MET A 1 31.12 3.42 -7.53
N ASP A 2 30.04 4.00 -8.07
CA ASP A 2 28.79 4.24 -7.29
C ASP A 2 27.52 3.87 -8.08
N PHE A 3 27.67 3.49 -9.35
CA PHE A 3 26.54 3.22 -10.24
C PHE A 3 25.77 1.95 -9.86
N LEU A 4 26.44 0.98 -9.24
CA LEU A 4 25.84 -0.31 -8.87
C LEU A 4 24.98 -0.21 -7.60
N TRP A 5 25.15 0.82 -6.76
CA TRP A 5 24.34 1.00 -5.55
C TRP A 5 22.88 1.35 -5.86
N SER A 6 22.62 2.00 -7.00
CA SER A 6 21.25 2.31 -7.45
C SER A 6 20.41 1.05 -7.68
N LEU A 7 21.03 -0.03 -8.17
CA LEU A 7 20.38 -1.32 -8.44
C LEU A 7 19.93 -2.02 -7.15
N PHE A 8 20.70 -1.89 -6.06
CA PHE A 8 20.34 -2.46 -4.76
C PHE A 8 19.36 -1.58 -3.97
N SER A 9 19.33 -0.27 -4.23
CA SER A 9 18.37 0.67 -3.64
C SER A 9 16.97 0.56 -4.25
N LEU A 10 16.84 -0.06 -5.43
CA LEU A 10 15.58 -0.25 -6.15
C LEU A 10 14.77 -1.44 -5.64
N ARG A 11 14.97 -1.87 -4.39
CA ARG A 11 14.05 -2.77 -3.69
C ARG A 11 12.78 -1.99 -3.32
N ARG A 12 12.09 -1.47 -4.34
CA ARG A 12 10.75 -0.91 -4.19
C ARG A 12 9.92 -2.05 -3.62
N ARG A 13 9.59 -1.94 -2.35
CA ARG A 13 8.83 -2.95 -1.61
C ARG A 13 7.51 -3.12 -2.36
N HIS A 14 7.37 -4.24 -3.07
CA HIS A 14 6.15 -4.51 -3.81
C HIS A 14 4.99 -4.55 -2.80
N ARG A 15 3.90 -3.87 -3.15
CA ARG A 15 2.70 -3.75 -2.34
C ARG A 15 1.56 -4.45 -3.06
N HIS A 16 0.64 -4.99 -2.28
CA HIS A 16 -0.58 -5.55 -2.83
C HIS A 16 -1.64 -4.45 -2.91
N TYR A 17 -2.32 -4.38 -4.04
CA TYR A 17 -3.43 -3.47 -4.25
C TYR A 17 -4.66 -4.28 -4.64
N ALA A 18 -5.81 -3.90 -4.08
CA ALA A 18 -7.11 -4.40 -4.46
C ALA A 18 -7.89 -3.28 -5.16
N ARG A 19 -8.55 -3.58 -6.28
CA ARG A 19 -9.46 -2.65 -6.94
C ARG A 19 -10.85 -2.86 -6.39
N LEU A 20 -11.43 -1.81 -5.85
CA LEU A 20 -12.80 -1.79 -5.36
C LEU A 20 -13.71 -1.09 -6.36
N ASP A 21 -14.95 -1.57 -6.45
CA ASP A 21 -16.05 -0.84 -7.04
C ASP A 21 -16.54 0.28 -6.11
N THR A 22 -17.40 1.16 -6.63
CA THR A 22 -18.17 2.17 -5.89
C THR A 22 -18.91 1.62 -4.67
N HIS A 23 -19.36 0.36 -4.73
CA HIS A 23 -20.01 -0.36 -3.62
C HIS A 23 -19.02 -0.98 -2.62
N GLY A 24 -17.70 -0.84 -2.82
CA GLY A 24 -16.67 -1.42 -1.96
C GLY A 24 -16.37 -2.91 -2.20
N ILE A 25 -16.89 -3.48 -3.29
CA ILE A 25 -16.65 -4.87 -3.70
C ILE A 25 -15.30 -4.99 -4.39
N CYS A 26 -14.50 -6.00 -4.00
CA CYS A 26 -13.21 -6.24 -4.63
C CYS A 26 -13.37 -6.92 -6.00
N LEU A 27 -12.90 -6.25 -7.05
CA LEU A 27 -12.98 -6.70 -8.43
C LEU A 27 -11.70 -7.36 -8.90
N ALA A 28 -10.54 -6.85 -8.48
CA ALA A 28 -9.25 -7.32 -8.97
C ALA A 28 -8.12 -7.08 -7.95
N PHE A 29 -7.02 -7.81 -8.11
CA PHE A 29 -5.79 -7.62 -7.35
C PHE A 29 -4.63 -7.28 -8.27
N LYS A 30 -3.68 -6.50 -7.77
CA LYS A 30 -2.43 -6.17 -8.46
C LYS A 30 -1.28 -6.13 -7.47
N HIS A 31 -0.17 -6.74 -7.84
CA HIS A 31 1.07 -6.69 -7.09
C HIS A 31 2.03 -5.75 -7.83
N CYS A 32 2.26 -4.56 -7.28
CA CYS A 32 3.14 -3.59 -7.89
C CYS A 32 3.83 -2.73 -6.84
N ALA A 33 5.01 -2.21 -7.18
CA ALA A 33 5.77 -1.35 -6.30
C ALA A 33 5.28 0.11 -6.32
N GLU A 34 4.67 0.51 -7.43
CA GLU A 34 4.08 1.83 -7.64
C GLU A 34 2.57 1.79 -7.41
N THR A 35 2.00 2.93 -7.03
CA THR A 35 0.56 3.08 -6.93
C THR A 35 -0.05 2.92 -8.33
N PRO A 36 -0.96 1.96 -8.54
CA PRO A 36 -1.55 1.74 -9.85
C PRO A 36 -2.36 2.96 -10.29
N CYS A 37 -2.18 3.36 -11.55
CA CYS A 37 -3.03 4.37 -12.17
C CYS A 37 -4.45 3.83 -12.31
N GLY A 38 -5.43 4.57 -11.77
CA GLY A 38 -6.85 4.22 -11.84
C GLY A 38 -7.60 4.53 -10.55
N GLN A 39 -8.92 4.68 -10.66
CA GLN A 39 -9.79 4.92 -9.53
C GLN A 39 -10.12 3.61 -8.80
N GLY A 40 -10.29 3.69 -7.48
CA GLY A 40 -10.72 2.56 -6.64
C GLY A 40 -9.62 1.57 -6.24
N TRP A 41 -8.34 1.83 -6.53
CA TRP A 41 -7.26 1.01 -6.01
C TRP A 41 -6.96 1.36 -4.55
N VAL A 42 -7.00 0.35 -3.69
CA VAL A 42 -6.63 0.47 -2.27
C VAL A 42 -5.47 -0.47 -1.97
N GLU A 43 -4.53 -0.02 -1.14
CA GLU A 43 -3.43 -0.87 -0.69
C GLU A 43 -3.97 -1.89 0.33
N VAL A 44 -3.57 -3.15 0.19
CA VAL A 44 -3.96 -4.26 1.06
C VAL A 44 -2.72 -4.99 1.58
N HIS A 45 -2.84 -5.56 2.78
CA HIS A 45 -1.71 -6.28 3.40
C HIS A 45 -1.36 -7.58 2.66
N GLU A 46 -2.38 -8.26 2.12
CA GLU A 46 -2.26 -9.52 1.40
C GLU A 46 -3.25 -9.56 0.23
N ALA A 47 -2.97 -10.37 -0.79
CA ALA A 47 -3.89 -10.58 -1.92
C ALA A 47 -4.67 -11.89 -1.70
N ASN A 48 -5.80 -11.80 -1.00
CA ASN A 48 -6.63 -12.97 -0.72
C ASN A 48 -7.78 -13.10 -1.73
N LEU A 49 -7.75 -14.17 -2.54
CA LEU A 49 -8.75 -14.46 -3.57
C LEU A 49 -10.17 -14.64 -3.00
N CYS A 50 -10.31 -14.98 -1.71
CA CYS A 50 -11.61 -15.10 -1.06
C CYS A 50 -12.36 -13.77 -0.95
N TRP A 51 -11.71 -12.63 -1.18
CA TRP A 51 -12.38 -11.32 -1.21
C TRP A 51 -12.87 -10.94 -2.61
N LEU A 52 -12.50 -11.69 -3.66
CA LEU A 52 -12.98 -11.42 -5.01
C LEU A 52 -14.52 -11.48 -5.04
N GLN A 53 -15.15 -10.49 -5.68
CA GLN A 53 -16.62 -10.34 -5.73
C GLN A 53 -17.28 -10.21 -4.34
N ARG A 54 -16.51 -9.87 -3.31
CA ARG A 54 -16.99 -9.65 -1.94
C ARG A 54 -16.55 -8.27 -1.42
N PRO A 55 -17.25 -7.71 -0.41
CA PRO A 55 -16.84 -6.45 0.20
C PRO A 55 -15.48 -6.61 0.88
N LEU A 56 -14.55 -5.70 0.59
CA LEU A 56 -13.21 -5.78 1.17
C LEU A 56 -13.25 -5.41 2.66
N PRO A 57 -12.85 -6.31 3.57
CA PRO A 57 -12.88 -6.03 5.00
C PRO A 57 -11.91 -4.88 5.34
N ALA A 58 -12.31 -4.02 6.27
CA ALA A 58 -11.52 -2.86 6.67
C ALA A 58 -10.14 -3.26 7.23
N SER A 59 -10.03 -4.42 7.87
CA SER A 59 -8.78 -4.99 8.39
C SER A 59 -7.78 -5.38 7.32
N ALA A 60 -8.24 -5.71 6.10
CA ALA A 60 -7.35 -6.05 4.98
C ALA A 60 -6.71 -4.82 4.34
N ARG A 61 -7.35 -3.65 4.49
CA ARG A 61 -6.86 -2.37 3.95
C ARG A 61 -5.65 -1.93 4.78
N VAL A 62 -4.56 -1.59 4.09
CA VAL A 62 -3.46 -0.88 4.73
C VAL A 62 -3.96 0.53 5.02
N THR A 63 -4.48 0.74 6.22
CA THR A 63 -4.66 2.10 6.70
C THR A 63 -3.26 2.69 6.79
N SER A 64 -2.97 3.70 5.97
CA SER A 64 -1.80 4.53 6.16
C SER A 64 -2.07 5.29 7.46
N ARG A 65 -1.80 4.63 8.59
CA ARG A 65 -1.68 5.29 9.87
C ARG A 65 -0.51 6.22 9.65
N SER A 66 -0.83 7.47 9.27
CA SER A 66 0.12 8.57 9.21
C SER A 66 0.91 8.41 10.48
N ARG A 67 2.19 8.05 10.32
CA ARG A 67 3.09 7.87 11.45
C ARG A 67 3.02 9.22 12.12
N ALA A 68 2.29 9.31 13.23
CA ALA A 68 2.22 10.52 14.01
C ALA A 68 3.67 10.71 14.44
N ILE A 69 4.39 11.53 13.69
CA ILE A 69 5.68 12.03 14.09
C ILE A 69 5.29 12.95 15.22
N THR A 70 5.16 12.39 16.41
CA THR A 70 5.17 13.17 17.63
C THR A 70 6.56 13.79 17.62
N ALA A 71 6.65 14.98 17.02
CA ALA A 71 7.77 15.88 17.18
C ALA A 71 7.81 16.18 18.68
N ARG A 72 8.49 15.30 19.42
CA ARG A 72 8.95 15.60 20.76
C ARG A 72 9.97 16.70 20.56
N HIS A 73 9.45 17.92 20.65
CA HIS A 73 10.17 19.17 20.58
C HIS A 73 11.52 19.06 21.29
N MET A 74 12.52 19.61 20.62
CA MET A 74 13.77 20.11 21.16
C MET A 74 13.61 20.59 22.61
N LEU A 75 14.32 19.94 23.53
CA LEU A 75 14.76 20.58 24.76
C LEU A 75 16.24 20.91 24.56
N SER A 76 16.50 22.16 24.18
CA SER A 76 17.78 22.82 24.38
C SER A 76 18.12 22.76 25.86
N ILE A 77 19.35 22.33 26.16
CA ILE A 77 20.18 22.83 27.26
C ILE A 77 21.59 22.97 26.69
#